data_AF-A0A229TNP5-F1
#
_entry.id   AF-A0A229TNP5-F1
#
_cell.length_a   1.000
_cell.length_b   1.000
_cell.length_c   1.000
_cell.angle_alpha   90.00
_cell.angle_beta   90.00
_cell.angle_gamma   90.00
#
_symmetry.space_group_name_H-M   'P 1'
#
loop_
_entity.id
_entity.type
_entity.pdbx_description
1 polymer ?
#
loop_
_entity_poly.entity_id
_entity_poly.type
_entity_poly.pdbx_seq_one_letter_code
_entity_poly.pdbx_strand_id
1 'polypeptide(L)'
;MNAGQYPPSRPQPPAQAMPRPMMPPAQAQPGPPPVQQQHAPMPPGQAVLGAPAVPQAPAVVNVPAPAQTQQQGSAEAAAAATTVEVARPALAVGVPTPMPPQPPGPGPAGPAAGAAREHRDWRTRRHRSIPRLRIGAHHASDAALELLQVSASSVGLPLGRDQNGFPVALTLFRPEPVSVSLIGGAWAARLMAFRALRAGARLLVFSQHPADWVQLGQSATGRTDRVAVLAPGSPPAVTASADAPVLCLHDAPQSQSEPEAWQTRVLLHRRLTPERVGAVPGSDLVLMQRLTPNEASLLAPALRLTQRTSQQLQMLRDDMLAVLAGETNHYVWVDPAPAERARLGRPGRF
;
A
#
# COMPACT_ATOMS: atom_id res chain seq x y z
N MET A 1 -82.38 9.89 -22.36
CA MET A 1 -81.36 9.25 -23.22
C MET A 1 -79.99 9.48 -22.59
N ASN A 2 -79.19 8.41 -22.46
CA ASN A 2 -77.82 8.30 -21.92
C ASN A 2 -77.65 8.61 -20.41
N ALA A 3 -77.74 7.63 -19.50
CA ALA A 3 -76.86 6.46 -19.26
C ALA A 3 -75.47 6.87 -18.72
N GLY A 4 -75.38 6.99 -17.39
CA GLY A 4 -74.13 7.14 -16.65
C GLY A 4 -73.37 5.81 -16.57
N GLN A 5 -72.15 5.79 -17.09
CA GLN A 5 -71.24 4.65 -17.01
C GLN A 5 -70.31 4.82 -15.81
N TYR A 6 -70.51 3.99 -14.80
CA TYR A 6 -69.52 3.69 -13.76
C TYR A 6 -68.49 2.68 -14.32
N PRO A 7 -67.19 2.82 -13.98
CA PRO A 7 -66.17 1.84 -14.38
C PRO A 7 -66.30 0.52 -13.58
N PRO A 8 -65.86 -0.62 -14.15
CA PRO A 8 -66.07 -1.95 -13.57
C PRO A 8 -65.14 -2.26 -12.38
N SER A 9 -65.68 -3.05 -11.46
CA SER A 9 -65.10 -3.59 -10.24
C SER A 9 -63.83 -4.43 -10.49
N ARG A 10 -62.78 -4.20 -9.70
CA ARG A 10 -61.58 -5.06 -9.65
C ARG A 10 -61.90 -6.40 -8.97
N PRO A 11 -61.33 -7.54 -9.43
CA PRO A 11 -61.47 -8.83 -8.77
C PRO A 11 -60.65 -8.90 -7.46
N GLN A 12 -61.28 -9.42 -6.41
CA GLN A 12 -60.69 -9.76 -5.11
C GLN A 12 -59.66 -10.90 -5.23
N PRO A 13 -58.49 -10.81 -4.58
CA PRO A 13 -57.62 -11.96 -4.36
C PRO A 13 -58.09 -12.83 -3.18
N PRO A 14 -57.81 -14.14 -3.17
CA PRO A 14 -58.27 -15.07 -2.15
C PRO A 14 -57.59 -14.86 -0.79
N ALA A 15 -58.35 -15.17 0.26
CA ALA A 15 -57.97 -15.04 1.66
C ALA A 15 -57.09 -16.19 2.17
N GLN A 16 -56.03 -15.80 2.89
CA GLN A 16 -55.41 -16.42 4.07
C GLN A 16 -54.70 -17.79 3.99
N ALA A 17 -53.44 -17.77 4.47
CA ALA A 17 -52.97 -18.74 5.47
C ALA A 17 -51.99 -18.03 6.43
N MET A 18 -52.40 -17.86 7.69
CA MET A 18 -51.54 -17.36 8.78
C MET A 18 -50.54 -18.45 9.21
N PRO A 19 -49.25 -18.13 9.45
CA PRO A 19 -48.33 -19.07 10.05
C PRO A 19 -48.55 -19.20 11.56
N ARG A 20 -48.64 -20.45 12.04
CA ARG A 20 -48.71 -20.82 13.46
C ARG A 20 -47.42 -20.41 14.20
N PRO A 21 -47.50 -19.98 15.48
CA PRO A 21 -46.32 -19.72 16.30
C PRO A 21 -45.65 -21.04 16.72
N MET A 22 -44.36 -21.20 16.40
CA MET A 22 -43.52 -22.29 16.90
C MET A 22 -43.07 -22.00 18.33
N MET A 23 -43.29 -22.99 19.21
CA MET A 23 -42.70 -23.07 20.55
C MET A 23 -41.18 -23.32 20.48
N PRO A 24 -40.39 -22.77 21.42
CA PRO A 24 -38.96 -22.97 21.48
C PRO A 24 -38.59 -24.37 22.02
N PRO A 25 -37.55 -25.04 21.49
CA PRO A 25 -37.07 -26.30 22.03
C PRO A 25 -36.30 -26.09 23.35
N ALA A 26 -36.46 -27.09 24.23
CA ALA A 26 -35.94 -27.16 25.57
C ALA A 26 -34.41 -27.14 25.65
N GLN A 27 -33.93 -26.58 26.76
CA GLN A 27 -32.54 -26.45 27.16
C GLN A 27 -31.88 -27.83 27.34
N ALA A 28 -30.76 -28.06 26.65
CA ALA A 28 -29.89 -29.21 26.87
C ALA A 28 -29.00 -28.94 28.10
N GLN A 29 -29.12 -29.79 29.12
CA GLN A 29 -28.24 -29.82 30.27
C GLN A 29 -26.83 -30.36 29.90
N PRO A 30 -25.75 -29.79 30.47
CA PRO A 30 -24.39 -30.24 30.22
C PRO A 30 -24.09 -31.57 30.95
N GLY A 31 -23.56 -32.54 30.22
CA GLY A 31 -23.07 -33.81 30.76
C GLY A 31 -21.75 -33.65 31.53
N PRO A 32 -21.45 -34.57 32.47
CA PRO A 32 -20.24 -34.51 33.31
C PRO A 32 -18.95 -34.87 32.54
N PRO A 33 -17.78 -34.38 32.97
CA PRO A 33 -16.52 -34.56 32.26
C PRO A 33 -15.94 -35.98 32.41
N PRO A 34 -15.19 -36.49 31.41
CA PRO A 34 -14.51 -37.77 31.51
C PRO A 34 -13.26 -37.69 32.41
N VAL A 35 -13.08 -38.76 33.15
CA VAL A 35 -12.11 -39.00 34.23
C VAL A 35 -10.71 -39.25 33.64
N GLN A 36 -9.69 -38.56 34.17
CA GLN A 36 -8.28 -38.82 33.86
C GLN A 36 -7.85 -40.17 34.45
N GLN A 37 -7.48 -41.12 33.59
CA GLN A 37 -6.82 -42.37 34.02
C GLN A 37 -5.32 -42.11 34.22
N GLN A 38 -4.95 -42.05 35.50
CA GLN A 38 -3.57 -42.09 35.99
C GLN A 38 -2.96 -43.48 35.70
N HIS A 39 -1.84 -43.52 34.98
CA HIS A 39 -0.99 -44.71 34.90
C HIS A 39 0.17 -44.56 35.90
N ALA A 40 0.25 -45.48 36.86
CA ALA A 40 1.41 -45.75 37.70
C ALA A 40 2.12 -47.03 37.20
N PRO A 41 3.43 -47.21 37.50
CA PRO A 41 4.35 -47.98 36.65
C PRO A 41 4.58 -49.42 37.12
N MET A 42 5.10 -50.26 36.21
CA MET A 42 5.68 -51.58 36.51
C MET A 42 7.08 -51.75 35.84
N PRO A 43 7.93 -52.67 36.35
CA PRO A 43 9.39 -52.56 36.42
C PRO A 43 10.15 -53.29 35.26
N PRO A 44 11.50 -53.29 35.22
CA PRO A 44 12.27 -53.48 33.99
C PRO A 44 12.69 -54.94 33.74
N GLY A 45 12.88 -55.29 32.46
CA GLY A 45 13.37 -56.59 32.02
C GLY A 45 14.09 -56.53 30.68
N GLN A 46 15.40 -56.26 30.76
CA GLN A 46 16.53 -56.74 29.95
C GLN A 46 16.55 -56.61 28.41
N ALA A 47 17.72 -56.13 27.97
CA ALA A 47 18.13 -55.79 26.62
C ALA A 47 18.87 -56.93 25.90
N VAL A 48 18.76 -56.98 24.57
CA VAL A 48 19.80 -57.44 23.61
C VAL A 48 19.62 -56.62 22.33
N LEU A 49 20.42 -55.55 22.10
CA LEU A 49 21.69 -55.46 21.35
C LEU A 49 21.52 -55.38 19.82
N GLY A 50 21.70 -54.16 19.26
CA GLY A 50 21.86 -53.92 17.82
C GLY A 50 21.26 -52.60 17.28
N ALA A 51 21.83 -51.44 17.65
CA ALA A 51 21.53 -50.11 17.08
C ALA A 51 22.30 -49.87 15.74
N PRO A 52 22.14 -48.76 14.95
CA PRO A 52 21.93 -47.35 15.34
C PRO A 52 20.77 -46.62 14.59
N ALA A 53 19.96 -45.73 15.17
CA ALA A 53 20.16 -44.49 15.94
C ALA A 53 20.27 -43.20 15.07
N VAL A 54 19.13 -42.48 15.03
CA VAL A 54 18.89 -41.14 14.50
C VAL A 54 19.01 -40.13 15.65
N PRO A 55 19.55 -38.91 15.48
CA PRO A 55 19.66 -37.95 16.58
C PRO A 55 18.39 -37.08 16.73
N GLN A 56 17.83 -37.03 17.95
CA GLN A 56 16.89 -36.01 18.42
C GLN A 56 17.42 -35.33 19.69
N ALA A 57 17.05 -34.06 19.83
CA ALA A 57 17.52 -33.06 20.79
C ALA A 57 17.18 -33.35 22.26
N PRO A 58 17.95 -32.81 23.24
CA PRO A 58 17.58 -32.83 24.65
C PRO A 58 16.93 -31.52 25.13
N ALA A 59 15.98 -31.65 26.05
CA ALA A 59 15.44 -30.58 26.87
C ALA A 59 15.87 -30.77 28.35
N VAL A 60 16.41 -29.69 28.90
CA VAL A 60 16.33 -29.14 30.28
C VAL A 60 16.50 -30.07 31.49
N VAL A 61 17.55 -29.82 32.27
CA VAL A 61 17.63 -30.08 33.71
C VAL A 61 17.97 -28.76 34.43
N ASN A 62 17.25 -28.49 35.51
CA ASN A 62 17.32 -27.28 36.34
C ASN A 62 17.92 -27.64 37.70
N VAL A 63 18.96 -26.94 38.18
CA VAL A 63 19.44 -26.94 39.58
C VAL A 63 20.20 -25.63 39.88
N PRO A 64 20.40 -25.20 41.15
CA PRO A 64 19.96 -23.90 41.66
C PRO A 64 21.10 -22.92 41.92
N ALA A 65 20.73 -21.68 42.26
CA ALA A 65 21.61 -20.56 42.59
C ALA A 65 22.56 -20.82 43.77
N PRO A 66 23.70 -20.11 43.81
CA PRO A 66 24.33 -19.68 45.06
C PRO A 66 24.29 -18.16 45.23
N ALA A 67 24.33 -17.77 46.50
CA ALA A 67 24.26 -16.42 47.02
C ALA A 67 25.57 -15.63 46.84
N GLN A 68 25.44 -14.34 47.11
CA GLN A 68 26.35 -13.21 46.92
C GLN A 68 27.64 -13.29 47.74
N THR A 69 28.73 -12.75 47.17
CA THR A 69 29.78 -12.07 47.95
C THR A 69 30.20 -10.79 47.24
N GLN A 70 30.31 -9.73 48.05
CA GLN A 70 30.57 -8.34 47.69
C GLN A 70 31.98 -8.11 47.12
N GLN A 71 32.09 -7.16 46.19
CA GLN A 71 33.25 -6.28 46.11
C GLN A 71 32.81 -4.87 45.66
N GLN A 72 32.96 -3.93 46.59
CA GLN A 72 32.83 -2.49 46.39
C GLN A 72 34.07 -1.98 45.63
N GLY A 73 33.91 -0.97 44.77
CA GLY A 73 35.06 -0.16 44.32
C GLY A 73 34.92 0.53 42.97
N SER A 74 34.28 1.70 42.98
CA SER A 74 34.73 2.93 42.30
C SER A 74 34.52 3.14 40.79
N ALA A 75 34.14 4.40 40.51
CA ALA A 75 34.20 5.17 39.27
C ALA A 75 33.02 5.02 38.28
N GLU A 76 31.92 5.67 38.65
CA GLU A 76 31.40 6.87 37.97
C GLU A 76 31.88 7.10 36.52
N ALA A 77 31.05 6.70 35.56
CA ALA A 77 31.01 7.28 34.21
C ALA A 77 29.56 7.28 33.74
N ALA A 78 28.84 8.33 34.12
CA ALA A 78 27.52 8.65 33.58
C ALA A 78 27.67 9.00 32.09
N ALA A 79 27.55 8.00 31.22
CA ALA A 79 27.25 8.24 29.83
C ALA A 79 25.75 8.57 29.73
N ALA A 80 25.44 9.85 29.90
CA ALA A 80 24.18 10.42 29.49
C ALA A 80 24.04 10.19 27.97
N ALA A 81 23.38 9.10 27.60
CA ALA A 81 22.90 8.89 26.25
C ALA A 81 21.77 9.89 26.02
N THR A 82 22.13 11.10 25.61
CA THR A 82 21.22 12.05 24.98
C THR A 82 20.65 11.35 23.76
N THR A 83 19.47 10.76 23.94
CA THR A 83 18.67 10.23 22.83
C THR A 83 18.21 11.47 22.06
N VAL A 84 18.94 11.80 21.01
CA VAL A 84 18.47 12.77 20.02
C VAL A 84 17.31 12.10 19.31
N GLU A 85 16.09 12.46 19.71
CA GLU A 85 14.88 12.16 18.96
C GLU A 85 15.01 12.84 17.59
N VAL A 86 15.49 12.08 16.60
CA VAL A 86 15.50 12.53 15.22
C VAL A 86 14.05 12.55 14.76
N ALA A 87 13.46 13.75 14.77
CA ALA A 87 12.13 14.01 14.25
C ALA A 87 12.04 13.44 12.83
N ARG A 88 11.17 12.44 12.65
CA ARG A 88 10.92 11.83 11.33
C ARG A 88 10.31 12.91 10.42
N PRO A 89 10.82 13.13 9.19
CA PRO A 89 10.23 14.12 8.30
C PRO A 89 8.84 13.65 7.89
N ALA A 90 7.84 14.51 8.16
CA ALA A 90 6.44 14.26 7.80
C ALA A 90 6.31 13.90 6.32
N LEU A 91 5.41 12.95 6.03
CA LEU A 91 5.14 12.52 4.66
C LEU A 91 4.46 13.66 3.90
N ALA A 92 5.16 14.21 2.91
CA ALA A 92 4.65 15.32 2.12
C ALA A 92 3.67 14.83 1.06
N VAL A 93 2.42 15.30 1.15
CA VAL A 93 1.49 15.37 0.04
C VAL A 93 1.80 16.68 -0.70
N GLY A 94 2.46 16.59 -1.85
CA GLY A 94 2.92 17.78 -2.57
C GLY A 94 1.74 18.59 -3.12
N VAL A 95 1.63 19.87 -2.72
CA VAL A 95 0.81 20.89 -3.38
C VAL A 95 1.75 21.77 -4.20
N PRO A 96 1.53 21.99 -5.51
CA PRO A 96 2.43 22.81 -6.30
C PRO A 96 2.33 24.29 -5.93
N THR A 97 3.48 24.97 -5.98
CA THR A 97 3.59 26.42 -5.96
C THR A 97 3.14 27.03 -7.30
N PRO A 98 2.63 28.28 -7.30
CA PRO A 98 2.26 28.97 -8.54
C PRO A 98 3.46 29.15 -9.49
N MET A 99 3.14 29.20 -10.79
CA MET A 99 4.08 29.28 -11.92
C MET A 99 5.14 30.38 -11.72
N PRO A 100 6.44 30.14 -12.01
CA PRO A 100 7.43 31.19 -11.96
C PRO A 100 7.10 32.32 -12.97
N PRO A 101 7.51 33.57 -12.70
CA PRO A 101 7.28 34.69 -13.62
C PRO A 101 7.92 34.40 -14.99
N GLN A 102 7.25 34.86 -16.05
CA GLN A 102 7.76 34.76 -17.43
C GLN A 102 9.18 35.33 -17.53
N PRO A 103 10.05 34.72 -18.35
CA PRO A 103 11.38 35.27 -18.61
C PRO A 103 11.26 36.67 -19.22
N PRO A 104 12.20 37.58 -18.92
CA PRO A 104 12.19 38.92 -19.48
C PRO A 104 12.25 38.85 -21.02
N GLY A 105 11.44 39.69 -21.66
CA GLY A 105 11.42 39.82 -23.12
C GLY A 105 12.79 40.18 -23.70
N PRO A 106 13.01 39.92 -25.00
CA PRO A 106 14.32 40.07 -25.61
C PRO A 106 14.79 41.53 -25.56
N GLY A 107 15.86 41.78 -24.80
CA GLY A 107 16.62 43.03 -24.82
C GLY A 107 17.43 43.18 -26.12
N PRO A 108 17.89 44.41 -26.44
CA PRO A 108 18.51 44.71 -27.72
C PRO A 108 19.84 43.97 -27.91
N ALA A 109 20.00 43.37 -29.08
CA ALA A 109 21.16 42.58 -29.48
C ALA A 109 22.40 43.45 -29.75
N GLY A 110 23.50 43.16 -29.06
CA GLY A 110 24.85 43.56 -29.46
C GLY A 110 25.45 42.55 -30.46
N PRO A 111 26.38 42.95 -31.34
CA PRO A 111 26.72 42.18 -32.53
C PRO A 111 27.61 40.98 -32.20
N ALA A 112 27.10 39.77 -32.46
CA ALA A 112 27.90 38.55 -32.53
C ALA A 112 28.52 38.43 -33.93
N ALA A 113 29.83 38.18 -33.96
CA ALA A 113 30.63 38.02 -35.17
C ALA A 113 30.04 36.99 -36.14
N GLY A 114 29.92 37.38 -37.41
CA GLY A 114 29.33 36.59 -38.47
C GLY A 114 30.20 35.38 -38.86
N ALA A 115 29.63 34.19 -38.70
CA ALA A 115 29.97 33.04 -39.54
C ALA A 115 28.72 32.72 -40.37
N ALA A 116 28.83 32.94 -41.67
CA ALA A 116 27.77 32.71 -42.64
C ALA A 116 27.28 31.25 -42.55
N ARG A 117 26.05 31.05 -42.07
CA ARG A 117 25.36 29.76 -42.17
C ARG A 117 24.62 29.72 -43.49
N GLU A 118 25.20 29.03 -44.46
CA GLU A 118 24.52 28.66 -45.70
C GLU A 118 23.23 27.89 -45.37
N HIS A 119 22.13 28.35 -45.95
CA HIS A 119 20.84 27.67 -45.96
C HIS A 119 21.01 26.34 -46.72
N ARG A 120 21.14 25.23 -46.00
CA ARG A 120 21.09 23.90 -46.62
C ARG A 120 19.63 23.47 -46.74
N ASP A 121 19.15 23.46 -47.98
CA ASP A 121 17.91 22.82 -48.38
C ASP A 121 17.79 21.42 -47.77
N TRP A 122 16.65 21.18 -47.14
CA TRP A 122 16.28 19.92 -46.48
C TRP A 122 15.99 18.83 -47.53
N ARG A 123 16.98 18.41 -48.31
CA ARG A 123 16.81 17.22 -49.14
C ARG A 123 16.70 15.99 -48.24
N THR A 124 15.62 15.25 -48.43
CA THR A 124 15.32 13.92 -47.90
C THR A 124 16.55 13.02 -47.90
N ARG A 125 17.26 12.99 -46.77
CA ARG A 125 18.43 12.13 -46.58
C ARG A 125 17.93 10.75 -46.18
N ARG A 126 18.09 9.79 -47.08
CA ARG A 126 17.83 8.36 -46.85
C ARG A 126 18.40 7.94 -45.48
N HIS A 127 17.56 7.29 -44.69
CA HIS A 127 17.80 6.68 -43.38
C HIS A 127 19.25 6.77 -42.88
N ARG A 128 19.59 7.86 -42.18
CA ARG A 128 20.64 7.79 -41.17
C ARG A 128 20.07 6.96 -40.04
N SER A 129 20.61 5.77 -39.84
CA SER A 129 20.38 4.96 -38.64
C SER A 129 20.49 5.87 -37.42
N ILE A 130 19.40 6.00 -36.67
CA ILE A 130 19.42 6.67 -35.37
C ILE A 130 20.56 6.02 -34.59
N PRO A 131 21.57 6.78 -34.13
CA PRO A 131 22.65 6.19 -33.35
C PRO A 131 22.02 5.45 -32.17
N ARG A 132 22.40 4.18 -31.99
CA ARG A 132 21.89 3.35 -30.90
C ARG A 132 22.02 4.15 -29.61
N LEU A 133 20.89 4.37 -28.93
CA LEU A 133 20.89 4.98 -27.60
C LEU A 133 21.87 4.18 -26.74
N ARG A 134 23.02 4.79 -26.42
CA ARG A 134 23.97 4.21 -25.47
C ARG A 134 23.35 4.44 -24.10
N ILE A 135 22.57 3.47 -23.65
CA ILE A 135 22.13 3.42 -22.25
C ILE A 135 23.38 3.07 -21.46
N GLY A 136 23.99 4.07 -20.84
CA GLY A 136 25.18 3.96 -19.99
C GLY A 136 25.11 4.96 -18.85
N ALA A 137 26.01 4.84 -17.88
CA ALA A 137 26.16 5.84 -16.83
C ALA A 137 26.82 7.09 -17.42
N HIS A 138 26.18 8.24 -17.25
CA HIS A 138 26.71 9.54 -17.65
C HIS A 138 27.05 10.31 -16.38
N HIS A 139 28.31 10.76 -16.27
CA HIS A 139 28.73 11.67 -15.22
C HIS A 139 28.49 13.10 -15.69
N ALA A 140 27.81 13.89 -14.86
CA ALA A 140 27.69 15.33 -15.02
C ALA A 140 28.58 16.01 -13.97
N SER A 141 29.23 17.12 -14.34
CA SER A 141 29.91 17.97 -13.37
C SER A 141 28.88 18.70 -12.50
N ASP A 142 29.28 19.15 -11.30
CA ASP A 142 28.38 19.91 -10.42
C ASP A 142 27.81 21.15 -11.11
N ALA A 143 28.63 21.89 -11.86
CA ALA A 143 28.15 23.03 -12.66
C ALA A 143 27.12 22.63 -13.75
N ALA A 144 27.21 21.42 -14.32
CA ALA A 144 26.22 20.93 -15.27
C ALA A 144 24.94 20.43 -14.57
N LEU A 145 25.06 19.90 -13.35
CA LEU A 145 23.94 19.57 -12.48
C LEU A 145 23.20 20.83 -11.99
N GLU A 146 23.91 21.93 -11.73
CA GLU A 146 23.30 23.22 -11.35
C GLU A 146 22.41 23.81 -12.47
N LEU A 147 22.67 23.44 -13.73
CA LEU A 147 21.84 23.82 -14.87
C LEU A 147 20.59 22.94 -15.03
N LEU A 148 20.54 21.78 -14.35
CA LEU A 148 19.35 20.93 -14.32
C LEU A 148 18.32 21.55 -13.38
N GLN A 149 17.44 22.35 -13.97
CA GLN A 149 16.21 22.71 -13.30
C GLN A 149 15.20 21.58 -13.46
N VAL A 150 14.98 20.83 -12.39
CA VAL A 150 13.77 20.01 -12.30
C VAL A 150 12.61 20.98 -12.13
N SER A 151 11.80 21.16 -13.16
CA SER A 151 10.48 21.79 -13.00
C SER A 151 9.67 20.84 -12.12
N ALA A 152 9.73 21.04 -10.81
CA ALA A 152 9.07 20.18 -9.82
C ALA A 152 7.55 20.42 -9.88
N SER A 153 6.89 19.92 -10.91
CA SER A 153 5.43 19.93 -11.00
C SER A 153 4.82 18.87 -10.08
N SER A 154 5.60 17.88 -9.65
CA SER A 154 5.40 17.06 -8.45
C SER A 154 6.61 16.14 -8.27
N VAL A 155 7.33 16.23 -7.15
CA VAL A 155 8.24 15.14 -6.76
C VAL A 155 7.38 14.06 -6.10
N GLY A 156 7.42 12.83 -6.64
CA GLY A 156 6.67 11.70 -6.10
C GLY A 156 5.77 11.00 -7.12
N LEU A 157 4.99 10.04 -6.63
CA LEU A 157 4.06 9.24 -7.41
C LEU A 157 2.75 10.02 -7.63
N PRO A 158 2.38 10.39 -8.86
CA PRO A 158 1.16 11.16 -9.10
C PRO A 158 -0.08 10.35 -8.73
N LEU A 159 -0.98 10.92 -7.92
CA LEU A 159 -2.23 10.29 -7.50
C LEU A 159 -3.43 10.86 -8.26
N GLY A 160 -3.50 12.18 -8.42
CA GLY A 160 -4.65 12.81 -9.07
C GLY A 160 -4.65 14.32 -8.86
N ARG A 161 -5.84 14.90 -8.71
CA ARG A 161 -6.01 16.33 -8.40
C ARG A 161 -6.89 16.54 -7.18
N ASP A 162 -6.62 17.58 -6.42
CA ASP A 162 -7.46 18.00 -5.31
C ASP A 162 -8.73 18.74 -5.80
N GLN A 163 -9.53 19.23 -4.85
CA GLN A 163 -10.75 20.00 -5.12
C GLN A 163 -10.50 21.35 -5.83
N ASN A 164 -9.29 21.87 -5.76
CA ASN A 164 -8.89 23.11 -6.41
C ASN A 164 -8.26 22.84 -7.79
N GLY A 165 -8.14 21.58 -8.20
CA GLY A 165 -7.52 21.15 -9.45
C GLY A 165 -6.00 21.04 -9.38
N PHE A 166 -5.39 21.20 -8.19
CA PHE A 166 -3.95 21.05 -8.02
C PHE A 166 -3.54 19.58 -8.07
N PRO A 167 -2.47 19.21 -8.80
CA PRO A 167 -1.93 17.86 -8.78
C PRO A 167 -1.52 17.45 -7.37
N VAL A 168 -1.88 16.22 -7.01
CA VAL A 168 -1.53 15.58 -5.75
C VAL A 168 -0.64 14.39 -6.05
N ALA A 169 0.54 14.34 -5.42
CA ALA A 169 1.49 13.24 -5.53
C ALA A 169 1.89 12.71 -4.15
N LEU A 170 2.22 11.42 -4.09
CA LEU A 170 2.64 10.70 -2.90
C LEU A 170 4.15 10.45 -2.91
N THR A 171 4.83 10.76 -1.82
CA THR A 171 6.26 10.47 -1.67
C THR A 171 6.44 9.06 -1.08
N LEU A 172 6.39 8.04 -1.95
CA LEU A 172 6.46 6.63 -1.52
C LEU A 172 7.90 6.10 -1.38
N PHE A 173 8.80 6.54 -2.26
CA PHE A 173 10.16 6.00 -2.37
C PHE A 173 11.17 7.03 -1.86
N ARG A 174 11.75 6.75 -0.69
CA ARG A 174 12.72 7.61 -0.01
C ARG A 174 13.68 6.75 0.84
N PRO A 175 14.79 7.30 1.35
CA PRO A 175 15.69 6.57 2.23
C PRO A 175 15.01 6.04 3.50
N GLU A 176 13.99 6.72 3.98
CA GLU A 176 13.16 6.24 5.08
C GLU A 176 12.09 5.26 4.59
N PRO A 177 11.87 4.14 5.31
CA PRO A 177 10.84 3.19 4.94
C PRO A 177 9.44 3.81 5.04
N VAL A 178 8.57 3.49 4.09
CA VAL A 178 7.19 4.01 4.04
C VAL A 178 6.19 2.87 4.14
N SER A 179 5.21 3.03 5.02
CA SER A 179 4.08 2.12 5.21
C SER A 179 2.77 2.78 4.83
N VAL A 180 1.96 2.10 4.03
CA VAL A 180 0.69 2.58 3.50
C VAL A 180 -0.40 1.56 3.77
N SER A 181 -1.48 1.97 4.42
CA SER A 181 -2.72 1.19 4.49
C SER A 181 -3.69 1.66 3.40
N LEU A 182 -4.04 0.78 2.46
CA LEU A 182 -5.06 1.02 1.45
C LEU A 182 -6.35 0.30 1.83
N ILE A 183 -7.42 1.04 2.08
CA ILE A 183 -8.75 0.50 2.37
C ILE A 183 -9.66 0.77 1.17
N GLY A 184 -10.15 -0.29 0.55
CA GLY A 184 -10.89 -0.19 -0.71
C GLY A 184 -10.78 -1.46 -1.53
N GLY A 185 -11.06 -1.40 -2.82
CA GLY A 185 -10.93 -2.52 -3.74
C GLY A 185 -9.54 -2.66 -4.33
N ALA A 186 -9.31 -3.78 -5.03
CA ALA A 186 -8.05 -4.04 -5.72
C ALA A 186 -7.73 -3.01 -6.81
N TRP A 187 -8.74 -2.33 -7.36
CA TRP A 187 -8.55 -1.32 -8.41
C TRP A 187 -7.59 -0.19 -7.98
N ALA A 188 -7.80 0.40 -6.80
CA ALA A 188 -6.96 1.50 -6.31
C ALA A 188 -5.52 1.04 -6.05
N ALA A 189 -5.36 -0.18 -5.52
CA ALA A 189 -4.06 -0.78 -5.29
C ALA A 189 -3.34 -1.11 -6.61
N ARG A 190 -4.05 -1.64 -7.60
CA ARG A 190 -3.54 -1.88 -8.95
C ARG A 190 -3.16 -0.59 -9.67
N LEU A 191 -3.91 0.49 -9.48
CA LEU A 191 -3.55 1.79 -10.02
C LEU A 191 -2.24 2.30 -9.41
N MET A 192 -2.12 2.27 -8.09
CA MET A 192 -0.89 2.67 -7.40
C MET A 192 0.31 1.85 -7.88
N ALA A 193 0.14 0.53 -7.96
CA ALA A 193 1.16 -0.39 -8.47
C ALA A 193 1.52 -0.09 -9.93
N PHE A 194 0.53 0.15 -10.79
CA PHE A 194 0.75 0.51 -12.19
C PHE A 194 1.56 1.80 -12.33
N ARG A 195 1.23 2.83 -11.55
CA ARG A 195 1.97 4.08 -11.54
C ARG A 195 3.37 3.92 -10.97
N ALA A 196 3.54 3.13 -9.91
CA ALA A 196 4.84 2.84 -9.32
C ALA A 196 5.77 2.15 -10.34
N LEU A 197 5.23 1.17 -11.07
CA LEU A 197 5.95 0.50 -12.17
C LEU A 197 6.39 1.49 -13.25
N ARG A 198 5.50 2.43 -13.63
CA ARG A 198 5.84 3.50 -14.60
C ARG A 198 6.84 4.52 -14.06
N ALA A 199 6.90 4.71 -12.74
CA ALA A 199 7.91 5.51 -12.08
C ALA A 199 9.26 4.77 -11.93
N GLY A 200 9.37 3.52 -12.40
CA GLY A 200 10.62 2.75 -12.40
C GLY A 200 10.76 1.75 -11.24
N ALA A 201 9.80 1.72 -10.31
CA ALA A 201 9.82 0.80 -9.18
C ALA A 201 9.64 -0.66 -9.62
N ARG A 202 10.17 -1.57 -8.82
CA ARG A 202 9.85 -3.01 -8.89
C ARG A 202 8.71 -3.31 -7.93
N LEU A 203 7.87 -4.28 -8.28
CA LEU A 203 6.71 -4.65 -7.49
C LEU A 203 6.84 -6.08 -6.97
N LEU A 204 6.76 -6.25 -5.66
CA LEU A 204 6.60 -7.54 -5.00
C LEU A 204 5.16 -7.63 -4.49
N VAL A 205 4.39 -8.60 -4.98
CA VAL A 205 3.00 -8.77 -4.58
C VAL A 205 2.83 -10.07 -3.81
N PHE A 206 2.46 -9.97 -2.54
CA PHE A 206 2.09 -11.10 -1.69
C PHE A 206 0.57 -11.20 -1.67
N SER A 207 0.00 -12.11 -2.46
CA SER A 207 -1.45 -12.15 -2.68
C SER A 207 -1.99 -13.57 -2.72
N GLN A 208 -3.20 -13.74 -2.19
CA GLN A 208 -4.01 -14.95 -2.40
C GLN A 208 -4.74 -14.96 -3.75
N HIS A 209 -4.76 -13.81 -4.45
CA HIS A 209 -5.42 -13.61 -5.75
C HIS A 209 -4.38 -13.26 -6.82
N PRO A 210 -3.44 -14.17 -7.15
CA PRO A 210 -2.32 -13.84 -8.04
C PRO A 210 -2.78 -13.34 -9.41
N ALA A 211 -3.91 -13.87 -9.93
CA ALA A 211 -4.47 -13.51 -11.22
C ALA A 211 -4.74 -11.99 -11.39
N ASP A 212 -5.04 -11.26 -10.31
CA ASP A 212 -5.29 -9.81 -10.35
C ASP A 212 -4.03 -8.99 -10.67
N TRP A 213 -2.86 -9.59 -10.43
CA TRP A 213 -1.54 -8.97 -10.49
C TRP A 213 -0.70 -9.47 -11.67
N VAL A 214 -1.03 -10.66 -12.18
CA VAL A 214 -0.40 -11.24 -13.36
C VAL A 214 -0.60 -10.30 -14.57
N GLN A 215 0.44 -10.17 -15.40
CA GLN A 215 0.55 -9.22 -16.52
C GLN A 215 0.59 -7.72 -16.15
N LEU A 216 0.50 -7.32 -14.87
CA LEU A 216 0.55 -5.88 -14.53
C LEU A 216 1.87 -5.25 -14.97
N GLY A 217 3.01 -5.91 -14.72
CA GLY A 217 4.34 -5.47 -15.13
C GLY A 217 4.48 -5.30 -16.64
N GLN A 218 4.07 -6.33 -17.39
CA GLN A 218 4.08 -6.31 -18.86
C GLN A 218 3.20 -5.19 -19.41
N SER A 219 2.01 -4.99 -18.84
CA SER A 219 1.10 -3.94 -19.29
C SER A 219 1.56 -2.52 -18.96
N ALA A 220 2.28 -2.34 -17.85
CA ALA A 220 2.74 -1.02 -17.41
C ALA A 220 4.06 -0.61 -18.08
N THR A 221 4.96 -1.57 -18.30
CA THR A 221 6.36 -1.29 -18.69
C THR A 221 6.82 -2.02 -19.95
N GLY A 222 6.02 -2.94 -20.49
CA GLY A 222 6.43 -3.83 -21.57
C GLY A 222 7.41 -4.93 -21.13
N ARG A 223 7.67 -5.08 -19.82
CA ARG A 223 8.61 -6.05 -19.25
C ARG A 223 7.94 -7.00 -18.27
N THR A 224 8.34 -8.27 -18.32
CA THR A 224 7.85 -9.32 -17.41
C THR A 224 8.60 -9.39 -16.08
N ASP A 225 9.81 -8.84 -16.00
CA ASP A 225 10.72 -8.93 -14.84
C ASP A 225 10.48 -7.85 -13.76
N ARG A 226 9.46 -7.01 -13.93
CA ARG A 226 9.17 -5.88 -13.02
C ARG A 226 8.20 -6.20 -11.89
N VAL A 227 7.47 -7.31 -12.00
CA VAL A 227 6.50 -7.75 -11.00
C VAL A 227 6.80 -9.19 -10.63
N ALA A 228 7.00 -9.45 -9.34
CA ALA A 228 7.00 -10.81 -8.79
C ALA A 228 5.75 -11.00 -7.93
N VAL A 229 4.95 -12.01 -8.25
CA VAL A 229 3.78 -12.40 -7.45
C VAL A 229 4.17 -13.62 -6.62
N LEU A 230 4.09 -13.49 -5.31
CA LEU A 230 4.56 -14.44 -4.32
C LEU A 230 3.40 -14.89 -3.45
N ALA A 231 3.53 -16.11 -2.89
CA ALA A 231 2.60 -16.57 -1.88
C ALA A 231 2.68 -15.69 -0.62
N PRO A 232 1.55 -15.46 0.07
CA PRO A 232 1.52 -14.85 1.40
C PRO A 232 2.62 -15.40 2.32
N GLY A 233 3.37 -14.52 2.98
CA GLY A 233 4.44 -14.90 3.92
C GLY A 233 5.79 -15.30 3.30
N SER A 234 5.92 -15.29 1.97
CA SER A 234 7.24 -15.48 1.33
C SER A 234 8.20 -14.34 1.71
N PRO A 235 9.50 -14.60 1.94
CA PRO A 235 10.46 -13.53 2.23
C PRO A 235 10.67 -12.64 0.99
N PRO A 236 10.77 -11.31 1.15
CA PRO A 236 11.18 -10.43 0.06
C PRO A 236 12.65 -10.71 -0.28
N ALA A 237 12.93 -11.08 -1.53
CA ALA A 237 14.29 -11.41 -2.00
C ALA A 237 14.89 -10.32 -2.91
N VAL A 238 14.38 -9.08 -2.83
CA VAL A 238 14.81 -7.98 -3.70
C VAL A 238 15.31 -6.82 -2.86
N THR A 239 16.59 -6.48 -3.04
CA THR A 239 17.19 -5.28 -2.47
C THR A 239 16.63 -4.02 -3.14
N ALA A 240 16.21 -3.05 -2.33
CA ALA A 240 15.74 -1.75 -2.79
C ALA A 240 16.89 -0.73 -2.80
N SER A 241 16.83 0.22 -3.74
CA SER A 241 17.77 1.32 -3.87
C SER A 241 17.10 2.55 -4.48
N ALA A 242 17.78 3.69 -4.50
CA ALA A 242 17.27 4.91 -5.12
C ALA A 242 16.96 4.76 -6.61
N ASP A 243 17.77 3.99 -7.35
CA ASP A 243 17.63 3.72 -8.79
C ASP A 243 16.68 2.54 -9.09
N ALA A 244 16.43 1.68 -8.11
CA ALA A 244 15.53 0.54 -8.20
C ALA A 244 14.67 0.40 -6.94
N PRO A 245 13.75 1.35 -6.68
CA PRO A 245 12.91 1.29 -5.50
C PRO A 245 11.92 0.12 -5.59
N VAL A 246 11.47 -0.37 -4.44
CA VAL A 246 10.60 -1.56 -4.35
C VAL A 246 9.29 -1.21 -3.66
N LEU A 247 8.17 -1.57 -4.30
CA LEU A 247 6.85 -1.55 -3.67
C LEU A 247 6.44 -2.98 -3.30
N CYS A 248 6.25 -3.24 -2.02
CA CYS A 248 5.78 -4.50 -1.47
C CYS A 248 4.29 -4.40 -1.16
N LEU A 249 3.46 -5.04 -1.96
CA LEU A 249 2.02 -5.04 -1.85
C LEU A 249 1.53 -6.31 -1.18
N HIS A 250 0.84 -6.18 -0.06
CA HIS A 250 0.31 -7.26 0.74
C HIS A 250 -1.22 -7.30 0.62
N ASP A 251 -1.73 -8.30 -0.09
CA ASP A 251 -3.15 -8.55 -0.32
C ASP A 251 -3.64 -9.79 0.47
N ALA A 252 -3.05 -9.99 1.65
CA ALA A 252 -3.36 -11.09 2.55
C ALA A 252 -3.00 -10.69 4.00
N PRO A 253 -3.72 -11.23 5.00
CA PRO A 253 -3.39 -11.00 6.40
C PRO A 253 -2.18 -11.85 6.78
N GLN A 254 -1.05 -11.23 7.07
CA GLN A 254 0.16 -11.93 7.50
C GLN A 254 1.05 -11.03 8.36
N SER A 255 1.92 -11.64 9.16
CA SER A 255 2.99 -10.95 9.87
C SER A 255 3.94 -10.35 8.83
N GLN A 256 4.26 -9.08 9.00
CA GLN A 256 4.98 -8.30 8.00
C GLN A 256 6.31 -7.85 8.58
N SER A 257 7.36 -8.00 7.78
CA SER A 257 8.62 -7.32 8.04
C SER A 257 8.40 -5.82 7.84
N GLU A 258 9.09 -5.01 8.65
CA GLU A 258 9.12 -3.57 8.43
C GLU A 258 9.80 -3.28 7.08
N PRO A 259 9.34 -2.25 6.35
CA PRO A 259 10.01 -1.86 5.12
C PRO A 259 11.44 -1.39 5.42
N GLU A 260 12.35 -1.60 4.48
CA GLU A 260 13.71 -1.06 4.49
C GLU A 260 13.80 0.27 3.71
N ALA A 261 15.00 0.85 3.66
CA ALA A 261 15.26 2.05 2.87
C ALA A 261 14.86 1.86 1.39
N TRP A 262 14.22 2.86 0.79
CA TRP A 262 13.69 2.81 -0.59
C TRP A 262 12.63 1.74 -0.85
N GLN A 263 12.10 1.14 0.21
CA GLN A 263 11.00 0.19 0.15
C GLN A 263 9.71 0.83 0.67
N THR A 264 8.63 0.64 -0.08
CA THR A 264 7.27 1.00 0.35
C THR A 264 6.48 -0.27 0.61
N ARG A 265 5.92 -0.41 1.80
CA ARG A 265 4.94 -1.46 2.12
C ARG A 265 3.53 -0.93 1.94
N VAL A 266 2.72 -1.62 1.16
CA VAL A 266 1.29 -1.31 0.96
C VAL A 266 0.47 -2.48 1.49
N LEU A 267 -0.36 -2.23 2.49
CA LEU A 267 -1.35 -3.15 3.01
C LEU A 267 -2.69 -2.94 2.33
N LEU A 268 -3.15 -3.93 1.56
CA LEU A 268 -4.44 -3.90 0.89
C LEU A 268 -5.52 -4.52 1.78
N HIS A 269 -6.41 -3.67 2.28
CA HIS A 269 -7.62 -4.03 2.99
C HIS A 269 -8.82 -4.01 2.03
N ARG A 270 -8.99 -5.11 1.27
CA ARG A 270 -10.14 -5.29 0.34
C ARG A 270 -11.49 -5.05 1.02
N ARG A 271 -11.60 -5.55 2.25
CA ARG A 271 -12.63 -5.24 3.23
C ARG A 271 -11.94 -5.06 4.56
N LEU A 272 -12.27 -4.00 5.28
CA LEU A 272 -11.72 -3.79 6.61
C LEU A 272 -12.53 -4.60 7.64
N THR A 273 -11.85 -5.49 8.34
CA THR A 273 -12.43 -6.31 9.40
C THR A 273 -11.86 -5.88 10.76
N PRO A 274 -12.53 -6.19 11.89
CA PRO A 274 -12.06 -5.82 13.23
C PRO A 274 -10.65 -6.31 13.52
N GLU A 275 -10.25 -7.47 12.99
CA GLU A 275 -8.93 -8.07 13.21
C GLU A 275 -7.82 -7.31 12.45
N ARG A 276 -8.19 -6.57 11.40
CA ARG A 276 -7.25 -5.82 10.55
C ARG A 276 -7.16 -4.34 10.88
N VAL A 277 -8.10 -3.78 11.64
CA VAL A 277 -8.12 -2.35 11.96
C VAL A 277 -6.90 -1.92 12.76
N GLY A 278 -6.35 -2.80 13.61
CA GLY A 278 -5.18 -2.51 14.42
C GLY A 278 -3.90 -2.21 13.62
N ALA A 279 -3.83 -2.65 12.36
CA ALA A 279 -2.67 -2.37 11.49
C ALA A 279 -2.70 -0.97 10.85
N VAL A 280 -3.86 -0.30 10.85
CA VAL A 280 -4.05 0.97 10.13
C VAL A 280 -3.34 2.15 10.82
N PRO A 281 -3.47 2.36 12.15
CA PRO A 281 -2.85 3.52 12.82
C PRO A 281 -1.31 3.55 12.79
N GLY A 282 -0.67 2.40 12.55
CA GLY A 282 0.78 2.30 12.42
C GLY A 282 1.32 2.62 11.02
N SER A 283 0.45 2.98 10.07
CA SER A 283 0.85 3.35 8.71
C SER A 283 1.15 4.84 8.60
N ASP A 284 2.19 5.19 7.85
CA ASP A 284 2.54 6.59 7.58
C ASP A 284 1.51 7.29 6.66
N LEU A 285 0.88 6.52 5.78
CA LEU A 285 -0.23 6.96 4.92
C LEU A 285 -1.42 6.01 5.01
N VAL A 286 -2.62 6.57 5.00
CA VAL A 286 -3.86 5.81 4.85
C VAL A 286 -4.60 6.30 3.60
N LEU A 287 -4.73 5.43 2.61
CA LEU A 287 -5.48 5.66 1.38
C LEU A 287 -6.83 4.98 1.47
N MET A 288 -7.92 5.71 1.22
CA MET A 288 -9.27 5.18 1.34
C MET A 288 -10.10 5.48 0.10
N GLN A 289 -10.71 4.45 -0.48
CA GLN A 289 -11.88 4.62 -1.35
C GLN A 289 -13.12 4.89 -0.48
N ARG A 290 -14.29 5.01 -1.13
CA ARG A 290 -15.58 5.05 -0.43
C ARG A 290 -15.69 3.94 0.62
N LEU A 291 -15.87 4.35 1.87
CA LEU A 291 -16.06 3.45 3.00
C LEU A 291 -17.53 3.02 3.13
N THR A 292 -17.74 1.79 3.55
CA THR A 292 -19.07 1.37 4.03
C THR A 292 -19.32 1.88 5.46
N PRO A 293 -20.58 1.96 5.92
CA PRO A 293 -20.89 2.39 7.28
C PRO A 293 -20.18 1.55 8.37
N ASN A 294 -20.00 0.25 8.11
CA ASN A 294 -19.33 -0.65 9.04
C ASN A 294 -17.83 -0.37 9.12
N GLU A 295 -17.18 -0.15 7.98
CA GLU A 295 -15.76 0.21 7.91
C GLU A 295 -15.49 1.58 8.51
N ALA A 296 -16.38 2.54 8.27
CA ALA A 296 -16.31 3.88 8.86
C ALA A 296 -16.43 3.82 10.39
N SER A 297 -17.32 2.98 10.91
CA SER A 297 -17.48 2.76 12.36
C SER A 297 -16.23 2.11 13.00
N LEU A 298 -15.54 1.22 12.27
CA LEU A 298 -14.29 0.62 12.73
C LEU A 298 -13.11 1.62 12.68
N LEU A 299 -13.00 2.42 11.62
CA LEU A 299 -11.89 3.36 11.42
C LEU A 299 -11.99 4.62 12.27
N ALA A 300 -13.21 5.10 12.52
CA ALA A 300 -13.42 6.33 13.27
C ALA A 300 -12.68 6.35 14.62
N PRO A 301 -12.79 5.33 15.50
CA PRO A 301 -12.02 5.30 16.74
C PRO A 301 -10.52 5.07 16.49
N ALA A 302 -10.15 4.21 15.53
CA ALA A 302 -8.75 3.84 15.27
C ALA A 302 -7.90 5.02 14.78
N LEU A 303 -8.46 5.87 13.92
CA LEU A 303 -7.80 7.06 13.36
C LEU A 303 -8.27 8.37 14.00
N ARG A 304 -9.04 8.31 15.09
CA ARG A 304 -9.63 9.47 15.77
C ARG A 304 -10.37 10.41 14.81
N LEU A 305 -11.10 9.85 13.86
CA LEU A 305 -11.81 10.63 12.84
C LEU A 305 -12.98 11.38 13.48
N THR A 306 -13.16 12.63 13.06
CA THR A 306 -14.38 13.37 13.40
C THR A 306 -15.60 12.73 12.74
N GLN A 307 -16.78 12.94 13.33
CA GLN A 307 -18.04 12.48 12.74
C GLN A 307 -18.25 13.02 11.32
N ARG A 308 -17.85 14.28 11.08
CA ARG A 308 -17.92 14.91 9.75
C ARG A 308 -17.00 14.19 8.76
N THR A 309 -15.75 13.92 9.13
CA THR A 309 -14.80 13.20 8.28
C THR A 309 -15.31 11.79 7.95
N SER A 310 -15.82 11.07 8.95
CA SER A 310 -16.40 9.74 8.78
C SER A 310 -17.58 9.72 7.80
N GLN A 311 -18.46 10.72 7.85
CA GLN A 311 -19.56 10.88 6.89
C GLN A 311 -19.05 11.21 5.48
N GLN A 312 -18.07 12.10 5.35
CA GLN A 312 -17.48 12.46 4.06
C GLN A 312 -16.85 11.25 3.36
N LEU A 313 -16.12 10.40 4.09
CA LEU A 313 -15.50 9.19 3.56
C LEU A 313 -16.52 8.18 3.00
N GLN A 314 -17.74 8.18 3.51
CA GLN A 314 -18.84 7.33 3.02
C GLN A 314 -19.50 7.90 1.75
N MET A 315 -19.35 9.20 1.49
CA MET A 315 -19.91 9.88 0.31
C MET A 315 -18.93 10.00 -0.85
N LEU A 316 -17.71 9.45 -0.73
CA LEU A 316 -16.73 9.49 -1.82
C LEU A 316 -17.28 8.84 -3.09
N ARG A 317 -16.92 9.42 -4.23
CA ARG A 317 -17.23 8.85 -5.54
C ARG A 317 -16.24 7.72 -5.85
N ASP A 318 -16.59 6.88 -6.82
CA ASP A 318 -15.74 5.74 -7.22
C ASP A 318 -14.39 6.18 -7.82
N ASP A 319 -14.32 7.41 -8.35
CA ASP A 319 -13.13 8.07 -8.88
C ASP A 319 -12.36 8.91 -7.85
N MET A 320 -12.77 8.87 -6.58
CA MET A 320 -12.10 9.62 -5.50
C MET A 320 -11.33 8.70 -4.54
N LEU A 321 -10.22 9.23 -4.02
CA LEU A 321 -9.47 8.68 -2.91
C LEU A 321 -9.32 9.74 -1.82
N ALA A 322 -9.52 9.36 -0.57
CA ALA A 322 -9.04 10.13 0.56
C ALA A 322 -7.62 9.68 0.93
N VAL A 323 -6.77 10.66 1.26
CA VAL A 323 -5.39 10.47 1.68
C VAL A 323 -5.25 11.08 3.05
N LEU A 324 -4.99 10.25 4.06
CA LEU A 324 -4.63 10.69 5.39
C LEU A 324 -3.13 10.52 5.60
N ALA A 325 -2.46 11.61 5.97
CA ALA A 325 -1.05 11.65 6.31
C ALA A 325 -0.90 12.38 7.66
N GLY A 326 -0.71 11.62 8.74
CA GLY A 326 -0.81 12.17 10.10
C GLY A 326 -2.20 12.78 10.35
N GLU A 327 -2.25 14.07 10.66
CA GLU A 327 -3.51 14.80 10.91
C GLU A 327 -4.13 15.43 9.65
N THR A 328 -3.41 15.41 8.53
CA THR A 328 -3.88 16.00 7.28
C THR A 328 -4.76 15.03 6.50
N ASN A 329 -5.86 15.53 5.94
CA ASN A 329 -6.79 14.77 5.11
C ASN A 329 -7.00 15.49 3.77
N HIS A 330 -6.66 14.82 2.68
CA HIS A 330 -6.83 15.30 1.32
C HIS A 330 -7.78 14.41 0.53
N TYR A 331 -8.73 15.03 -0.19
CA TYR A 331 -9.61 14.34 -1.11
C TYR A 331 -9.10 14.55 -2.53
N VAL A 332 -8.89 13.45 -3.24
CA VAL A 332 -8.21 13.43 -4.54
C VAL A 332 -9.11 12.77 -5.57
N TRP A 333 -9.38 13.47 -6.67
CA TRP A 333 -9.94 12.88 -7.88
C TRP A 333 -8.83 12.20 -8.64
N VAL A 334 -8.96 10.89 -8.76
CA VAL A 334 -8.06 10.06 -9.52
C VAL A 334 -8.46 10.18 -10.98
N ASP A 335 -7.58 10.77 -11.80
CA ASP A 335 -7.75 10.90 -13.24
C ASP A 335 -6.85 9.86 -13.94
N PRO A 336 -7.35 8.65 -14.27
CA PRO A 336 -6.50 7.61 -14.81
C PRO A 336 -6.28 7.83 -16.31
N ALA A 337 -5.02 7.76 -16.72
CA ALA A 337 -4.62 7.92 -18.11
C ALA A 337 -5.29 6.86 -19.01
N PRO A 338 -5.47 7.11 -20.32
CA PRO A 338 -6.12 6.15 -21.22
C PRO A 338 -5.55 4.73 -21.15
N ALA A 339 -4.22 4.59 -21.04
CA ALA A 339 -3.54 3.30 -20.88
C ALA A 339 -3.88 2.61 -19.55
N GLU A 340 -4.04 3.38 -18.47
CA GLU A 340 -4.45 2.87 -17.16
C GLU A 340 -5.90 2.37 -17.23
N ARG A 341 -6.81 3.15 -17.82
CA ARG A 341 -8.23 2.77 -17.99
C ARG A 341 -8.39 1.54 -18.87
N ALA A 342 -7.64 1.43 -19.96
CA ALA A 342 -7.67 0.27 -20.84
C ALA A 342 -7.30 -1.03 -20.11
N ARG A 343 -6.38 -0.95 -19.15
CA ARG A 343 -5.87 -2.13 -18.42
C ARG A 343 -6.62 -2.43 -17.13
N LEU A 344 -7.03 -1.39 -16.39
CA LEU A 344 -7.62 -1.50 -15.06
C LEU A 344 -9.15 -1.40 -15.06
N GLY A 345 -9.74 -0.93 -16.16
CA GLY A 345 -11.16 -0.64 -16.24
C GLY A 345 -11.54 0.67 -15.54
N ARG A 346 -12.84 0.83 -15.27
CA ARG A 346 -13.38 2.03 -14.61
C ARG A 346 -12.98 2.06 -13.12
N PRO A 347 -12.77 3.24 -12.54
CA PRO A 347 -12.68 3.40 -11.10
C PRO A 347 -13.88 2.77 -10.41
N GLY A 348 -13.61 2.00 -9.37
CA GLY A 348 -14.65 1.26 -8.67
C GLY A 348 -14.09 0.41 -7.56
N ARG A 349 -15.00 -0.03 -6.70
CA ARG A 349 -14.74 -1.02 -5.67
C ARG A 349 -15.46 -2.30 -6.08
N PHE A 350 -14.69 -3.20 -6.71
CA PHE A 350 -15.12 -4.54 -7.13
C PHE A 350 -14.44 -5.58 -6.25
#